data_AF-A0A7S3LFR7-F1
#
_entry.id   AF-A0A7S3LFR7-F1
#
_cell.length_a   1.000
_cell.length_b   1.000
_cell.length_c   1.000
_cell.angle_alpha   90.00
_cell.angle_beta   90.00
_cell.angle_gamma   90.00
#
_symmetry.space_group_name_H-M   'P 1'
#
loop_
_entity.id
_entity.type
_entity.pdbx_description
1 polymer ?
#
loop_
_entity_poly.entity_id
_entity_poly.type
_entity_poly.pdbx_seq_one_letter_code
_entity_poly.pdbx_strand_id
1 'polypeptide(L)'
;MVSFRRKTTENNADSTALIPSGDADQSKDAYNKGKKDTSKNWAHEMTEWVVVFIVCFSGFYFFTFGDHERAHHKKQMDAQLQELAKQFEAQKTSLTSQLDGLYQQLFAAQETTKEAIQQAEAAVSPAEAAAPPAEAAPAQTAPVAVSAEEQRLQAEIDRKKAELEQRQKKIASFCDWCSFNHGGLQTTCGARRDYLIDNYGDSPEAAVLAVMGWDPACSSIKN
;
A
#
# COMPACT_ATOMS: atom_id res chain seq x y z
N MET A 1 -19.02 -5.21 -17.86
CA MET A 1 -20.37 -5.10 -18.46
C MET A 1 -21.40 -5.39 -17.37
N VAL A 2 -21.99 -4.36 -16.76
CA VAL A 2 -22.94 -4.50 -15.65
C VAL A 2 -24.34 -4.23 -16.16
N SER A 3 -25.19 -5.25 -16.09
CA SER A 3 -26.58 -5.24 -16.55
C SER A 3 -27.49 -4.52 -15.54
N PHE A 4 -28.15 -3.44 -15.97
CA PHE A 4 -29.17 -2.73 -15.20
C PHE A 4 -30.54 -3.38 -15.43
N ARG A 5 -31.11 -4.03 -14.39
CA ARG A 5 -32.53 -4.44 -14.37
C ARG A 5 -33.40 -3.26 -13.93
N ARG A 6 -34.14 -2.65 -14.86
CA ARG A 6 -35.31 -1.80 -14.55
C ARG A 6 -36.49 -2.68 -14.17
N LYS A 7 -37.08 -2.45 -12.98
CA LYS A 7 -38.44 -2.90 -12.66
C LYS A 7 -39.41 -1.79 -13.03
N THR A 8 -40.19 -2.02 -14.07
CA THR A 8 -41.45 -1.33 -14.37
C THR A 8 -42.55 -1.97 -13.53
N THR A 9 -43.32 -1.17 -12.79
CA THR A 9 -44.62 -1.57 -12.26
C THR A 9 -45.67 -0.75 -12.98
N GLU A 10 -46.23 -1.35 -14.03
CA GLU A 10 -47.60 -1.10 -14.47
C GLU A 10 -48.54 -1.54 -13.34
N ASN A 11 -49.61 -0.78 -13.10
CA ASN A 11 -50.89 -1.34 -12.70
C ASN A 11 -51.99 -0.32 -13.06
N ASN A 12 -52.70 -0.68 -14.13
CA ASN A 12 -54.03 -0.21 -14.47
C ASN A 12 -55.01 -0.59 -13.35
N ALA A 13 -55.84 0.35 -12.93
CA ALA A 13 -57.09 0.04 -12.24
C ALA A 13 -58.21 0.83 -12.92
N ASP A 14 -58.89 0.09 -13.78
CA ASP A 14 -60.23 0.33 -14.32
C ASP A 14 -61.23 0.54 -13.16
N SER A 15 -62.00 1.61 -13.22
CA SER A 15 -63.18 1.80 -12.37
C SER A 15 -64.21 2.63 -13.11
N THR A 16 -65.00 1.90 -13.87
CA THR A 16 -66.29 2.28 -14.40
C THR A 16 -67.28 2.43 -13.22
N ALA A 17 -67.81 3.64 -12.98
CA ALA A 17 -68.95 3.84 -12.08
C ALA A 17 -69.84 5.00 -12.53
N LEU A 18 -71.00 4.62 -13.08
CA LEU A 18 -72.35 5.17 -12.92
C LEU A 18 -72.54 6.69 -12.81
N ILE A 19 -73.22 7.23 -13.82
CA ILE A 19 -73.76 8.58 -13.92
C ILE A 19 -75.05 8.68 -13.08
N PRO A 20 -75.12 9.53 -12.04
CA PRO A 20 -76.39 9.94 -11.45
C PRO A 20 -76.94 11.18 -12.18
N SER A 21 -78.14 11.05 -12.73
CA SER A 21 -78.99 12.16 -13.16
C SER A 21 -79.59 12.82 -11.91
N GLY A 22 -79.28 14.10 -11.68
CA GLY A 22 -79.80 14.84 -10.54
C GLY A 22 -79.69 16.36 -10.72
N ASP A 23 -80.83 16.95 -11.01
CA ASP A 23 -81.32 18.26 -10.56
C ASP A 23 -80.45 19.51 -10.81
N ALA A 24 -80.81 20.20 -11.89
CA ALA A 24 -80.37 21.54 -12.23
C ALA A 24 -81.11 22.61 -11.39
N ASP A 25 -80.74 22.80 -10.12
CA ASP A 25 -81.12 24.03 -9.40
C ASP A 25 -80.23 24.41 -8.18
N GLN A 26 -78.91 24.19 -8.26
CA GLN A 26 -77.93 24.67 -7.24
C GLN A 26 -76.73 25.42 -7.84
N SER A 27 -76.94 26.17 -8.93
CA SER A 27 -75.87 26.71 -9.76
C SER A 27 -75.21 28.04 -9.27
N LYS A 28 -75.60 28.63 -8.14
CA LYS A 28 -75.09 29.97 -7.77
C LYS A 28 -74.23 30.05 -6.50
N ASP A 29 -74.30 29.08 -5.59
CA ASP A 29 -73.49 29.10 -4.36
C ASP A 29 -72.17 28.30 -4.46
N ALA A 30 -72.01 27.46 -5.49
CA ALA A 30 -70.79 26.67 -5.71
C ALA A 30 -69.61 27.49 -6.27
N TYR A 31 -69.88 28.60 -6.97
CA TYR A 31 -68.84 29.37 -7.66
C TYR A 31 -67.94 30.19 -6.71
N ASN A 32 -68.44 30.62 -5.55
CA ASN A 32 -67.66 31.40 -4.59
C ASN A 32 -66.96 30.57 -3.50
N LYS A 33 -67.27 29.29 -3.36
CA LYS A 33 -66.64 28.39 -2.37
C LYS A 33 -65.35 27.75 -2.92
N GLY A 34 -65.26 27.52 -4.23
CA GLY A 34 -64.09 26.90 -4.88
C GLY A 34 -62.81 27.74 -4.97
N LYS A 35 -62.87 29.05 -4.68
CA LYS A 35 -61.68 29.93 -4.72
C LYS A 35 -60.91 30.03 -3.40
N LYS A 36 -61.51 29.63 -2.26
CA LYS A 36 -60.84 29.72 -0.95
C LYS A 36 -60.06 28.46 -0.57
N ASP A 37 -60.37 27.32 -1.18
CA ASP A 37 -59.71 26.05 -0.86
C ASP A 37 -58.45 25.80 -1.70
N THR A 38 -58.35 26.40 -2.89
CA THR A 38 -57.15 26.29 -3.73
C THR A 38 -55.95 27.07 -3.16
N SER A 39 -56.14 28.12 -2.36
CA SER A 39 -55.03 28.90 -1.81
C SER A 39 -54.20 28.16 -0.74
N LYS A 40 -54.77 27.17 -0.04
CA LYS A 40 -54.06 26.48 1.06
C LYS A 40 -53.15 25.36 0.58
N ASN A 41 -53.42 24.78 -0.58
CA ASN A 41 -52.63 23.66 -1.12
C ASN A 41 -51.27 24.12 -1.69
N TRP A 42 -51.16 25.37 -2.15
CA TRP A 42 -49.92 25.91 -2.71
C TRP A 42 -48.79 26.03 -1.67
N ALA A 43 -49.13 26.28 -0.40
CA ALA A 43 -48.15 26.38 0.67
C ALA A 43 -47.52 25.01 1.02
N HIS A 44 -48.32 23.94 0.97
CA HIS A 44 -47.83 22.59 1.20
C HIS A 44 -46.95 22.12 0.03
N GLU A 45 -47.40 22.32 -1.21
CA GLU A 45 -46.63 21.95 -2.40
C GLU A 45 -45.29 22.69 -2.47
N MET A 46 -45.24 23.99 -2.17
CA MET A 46 -43.95 24.72 -2.15
C MET A 46 -42.99 24.18 -1.08
N THR A 47 -43.49 23.74 0.07
CA THR A 47 -42.63 23.22 1.14
C THR A 47 -41.97 21.90 0.73
N GLU A 48 -42.68 21.01 0.03
CA GLU A 48 -42.11 19.75 -0.48
C GLU A 48 -41.00 20.00 -1.51
N TRP A 49 -41.23 20.91 -2.46
CA TRP A 49 -40.22 21.25 -3.46
C TRP A 49 -38.97 21.87 -2.84
N VAL A 50 -39.11 22.73 -1.82
CA VAL A 50 -37.97 23.34 -1.13
C VAL A 50 -37.10 22.30 -0.44
N VAL A 51 -37.68 21.29 0.23
CA VAL A 51 -36.91 20.22 0.87
C VAL A 51 -36.13 19.40 -0.16
N VAL A 52 -36.77 19.04 -1.28
CA VAL A 52 -36.10 18.33 -2.38
C VAL A 52 -34.94 19.15 -2.94
N PHE A 53 -35.13 20.46 -3.16
CA PHE A 53 -34.06 21.34 -3.63
C PHE A 53 -32.89 21.42 -2.66
N ILE A 54 -33.14 21.53 -1.35
CA ILE A 54 -32.08 21.59 -0.33
C ILE A 54 -31.28 20.28 -0.29
N VAL A 55 -31.94 19.12 -0.34
CA VAL A 55 -31.27 17.82 -0.34
C VAL A 55 -30.45 17.62 -1.62
N CYS A 56 -31.00 17.96 -2.78
CA CYS A 56 -30.27 17.88 -4.05
C CYS A 56 -29.09 18.86 -4.10
N PHE A 57 -29.26 20.09 -3.64
CA PHE A 57 -28.22 21.11 -3.64
C PHE A 57 -27.09 20.77 -2.67
N SER A 58 -27.41 20.27 -1.47
CA SER A 58 -26.40 19.81 -0.51
C SER A 58 -25.62 18.61 -1.05
N GLY A 59 -26.29 17.61 -1.64
CA GLY A 59 -25.61 16.49 -2.31
C GLY A 59 -24.67 16.93 -3.44
N PHE A 60 -25.12 17.87 -4.27
CA PHE A 60 -24.30 18.45 -5.34
C PHE A 60 -23.10 19.26 -4.79
N TYR A 61 -23.30 20.02 -3.71
CA TYR A 61 -22.23 20.76 -3.04
C TYR A 61 -21.15 19.81 -2.50
N PHE A 62 -21.53 18.74 -1.80
CA PHE A 62 -20.56 17.75 -1.31
C PHE A 62 -19.83 17.02 -2.44
N PHE A 63 -20.54 16.71 -3.53
CA PHE A 63 -19.93 16.07 -4.70
C PHE A 63 -18.90 16.98 -5.38
N THR A 64 -19.23 18.26 -5.61
CA THR A 64 -18.35 19.19 -6.33
C THR A 64 -17.19 19.71 -5.49
N PHE A 65 -17.40 20.00 -4.20
CA PHE A 65 -16.32 20.48 -3.33
C PHE A 65 -15.34 19.36 -2.93
N GLY A 66 -15.81 18.13 -2.77
CA GLY A 66 -14.94 16.99 -2.42
C GLY A 66 -13.88 16.68 -3.47
N ASP A 67 -14.20 16.86 -4.75
CA ASP A 67 -13.27 16.56 -5.85
C ASP A 67 -12.12 17.59 -5.94
N HIS A 68 -12.36 18.85 -5.55
CA HIS A 68 -11.32 19.89 -5.60
C HIS A 68 -10.24 19.67 -4.53
N GLU A 69 -10.61 19.30 -3.30
CA GLU A 69 -9.64 18.97 -2.24
C GLU A 69 -8.83 17.72 -2.59
N ARG A 70 -9.48 16.70 -3.16
CA ARG A 70 -8.82 15.49 -3.64
C ARG A 70 -7.79 15.79 -4.73
N ALA A 71 -8.11 16.69 -5.66
CA ALA A 71 -7.18 17.09 -6.71
C ALA A 71 -5.94 17.82 -6.14
N HIS A 72 -6.12 18.67 -5.13
CA HIS A 72 -5.02 19.36 -4.47
C HIS A 72 -4.12 18.40 -3.69
N HIS A 73 -4.72 17.50 -2.89
CA HIS A 73 -3.97 16.47 -2.16
C HIS A 73 -3.20 15.54 -3.10
N LYS A 74 -3.81 15.14 -4.23
CA LYS A 74 -3.14 14.31 -5.23
C LYS A 74 -1.90 15.02 -5.79
N LYS A 75 -1.99 16.30 -6.12
CA LYS A 75 -0.83 17.08 -6.59
C LYS A 75 0.29 17.18 -5.56
N GLN A 76 -0.05 17.34 -4.28
CA GLN A 76 0.96 17.37 -3.21
C GLN A 76 1.64 16.00 -3.04
N MET A 77 0.86 14.92 -3.07
CA MET A 77 1.40 13.56 -3.01
C MET A 77 2.29 13.24 -4.20
N ASP A 78 1.88 13.57 -5.42
CA ASP A 78 2.69 13.38 -6.63
C ASP A 78 4.00 14.18 -6.55
N ALA A 79 3.96 15.40 -6.03
CA ALA A 79 5.17 16.22 -5.82
C ALA A 79 6.11 15.61 -4.76
N GLN A 80 5.56 15.09 -3.66
CA GLN A 80 6.33 14.40 -2.63
C GLN A 80 6.97 13.10 -3.15
N LEU A 81 6.21 12.31 -3.92
CA LEU A 81 6.72 11.10 -4.56
C LEU A 81 7.83 11.40 -5.57
N GLN A 82 7.70 12.48 -6.34
CA GLN A 82 8.73 12.90 -7.27
C GLN A 82 10.02 13.33 -6.54
N GLU A 83 9.89 14.01 -5.40
CA GLU A 83 11.05 14.40 -4.60
C GLU A 83 11.74 13.18 -3.95
N LEU A 84 10.95 12.25 -3.41
CA LEU A 84 11.45 10.96 -2.91
C LEU A 84 12.18 10.17 -4.00
N ALA A 85 11.63 10.11 -5.22
CA ALA A 85 12.27 9.43 -6.34
C ALA A 85 13.63 10.05 -6.68
N LYS A 86 13.75 11.38 -6.66
CA LYS A 86 15.03 12.08 -6.87
C LYS A 86 16.03 11.77 -5.77
N GLN A 87 15.60 11.76 -4.50
CA GLN A 87 16.48 11.40 -3.38
C GLN A 87 16.97 9.97 -3.49
N PHE A 88 16.12 9.04 -3.94
CA PHE A 88 16.49 7.65 -4.14
C PHE A 88 17.51 7.47 -5.27
N GLU A 89 17.34 8.17 -6.40
CA GLU A 89 18.33 8.17 -7.50
C GLU A 89 19.66 8.80 -7.06
N ALA A 90 19.63 9.89 -6.29
CA ALA A 90 20.84 10.50 -5.71
C ALA A 90 21.55 9.55 -4.74
N GLN A 91 20.80 8.82 -3.90
CA GLN A 91 21.38 7.80 -3.03
C GLN A 91 21.96 6.64 -3.83
N LYS A 92 21.23 6.14 -4.83
CA LYS A 92 21.68 5.03 -5.69
C LYS A 92 22.99 5.38 -6.41
N THR A 93 23.10 6.57 -6.98
CA THR A 93 24.32 7.04 -7.64
C THR A 93 25.49 7.18 -6.64
N SER A 94 25.21 7.68 -5.43
CA SER A 94 26.22 7.73 -4.36
C SER A 94 26.70 6.34 -3.94
N LEU A 95 25.79 5.39 -3.71
CA LEU A 95 26.14 4.01 -3.36
C LEU A 95 26.90 3.31 -4.48
N THR A 96 26.50 3.52 -5.74
CA THR A 96 27.19 2.95 -6.90
C THR A 96 28.62 3.48 -6.98
N SER A 97 28.83 4.78 -6.75
CA SER A 97 30.17 5.38 -6.70
C SER A 97 31.02 4.82 -5.55
N GLN A 98 30.45 4.60 -4.37
CA GLN A 98 31.15 3.94 -3.26
C GLN A 98 31.53 2.49 -3.59
N LEU A 99 30.62 1.76 -4.25
CA LEU A 99 30.86 0.39 -4.69
C LEU A 99 32.00 0.33 -5.71
N ASP A 100 32.00 1.21 -6.71
CA ASP A 100 33.07 1.30 -7.72
C ASP A 100 34.42 1.65 -7.06
N GLY A 101 34.41 2.55 -6.08
CA GLY A 101 35.59 2.88 -5.28
C GLY A 101 36.15 1.68 -4.50
N LEU A 102 35.28 0.88 -3.87
CA LEU A 102 35.69 -0.35 -3.18
C LEU A 102 36.23 -1.40 -4.15
N TYR A 103 35.61 -1.56 -5.31
CA TYR A 103 36.12 -2.47 -6.35
C TYR A 103 37.52 -2.06 -6.81
N GLN A 104 37.75 -0.77 -7.08
CA GLN A 104 39.08 -0.29 -7.46
C GLN A 104 40.13 -0.51 -6.36
N GLN A 105 39.77 -0.28 -5.09
CA GLN A 105 40.67 -0.57 -3.97
C GLN A 105 41.00 -2.06 -3.86
N LEU A 106 40.02 -2.93 -4.06
CA LEU A 106 40.21 -4.38 -3.99
C LEU A 106 41.10 -4.89 -5.13
N PHE A 107 40.92 -4.37 -6.35
CA PHE A 107 41.80 -4.68 -7.49
C PHE A 107 43.23 -4.18 -7.26
N ALA A 108 43.41 -2.95 -6.74
CA ALA A 108 44.73 -2.42 -6.42
C ALA A 108 45.43 -3.25 -5.34
N ALA A 109 44.72 -3.65 -4.28
CA ALA A 109 45.25 -4.51 -3.23
C ALA A 109 45.60 -5.93 -3.74
N GLN A 110 44.84 -6.44 -4.72
CA GLN A 110 45.15 -7.74 -5.33
C GLN A 110 46.45 -7.68 -6.14
N GLU A 111 46.68 -6.62 -6.91
CA GLU A 111 47.92 -6.43 -7.68
C GLU A 111 49.13 -6.27 -6.76
N THR A 112 49.04 -5.46 -5.68
CA THR A 112 50.13 -5.34 -4.70
C THR A 112 50.44 -6.68 -4.01
N THR A 113 49.41 -7.49 -3.75
CA THR A 113 49.59 -8.83 -3.18
C THR A 113 50.31 -9.77 -4.17
N LYS A 114 49.95 -9.73 -5.46
CA LYS A 114 50.65 -10.52 -6.50
C LYS A 114 52.10 -10.12 -6.63
N GLU A 115 52.41 -8.83 -6.64
CA GLU A 115 53.80 -8.33 -6.69
C GLU A 115 54.59 -8.77 -5.46
N ALA A 116 53.99 -8.69 -4.26
CA ALA A 116 54.62 -9.15 -3.03
C ALA A 116 54.92 -10.65 -3.04
N ILE A 117 53.99 -11.47 -3.57
CA ILE A 117 54.20 -12.92 -3.75
C ILE A 117 55.34 -13.18 -4.73
N GLN A 118 55.37 -12.50 -5.89
CA GLN A 118 56.45 -12.67 -6.88
C GLN A 118 57.82 -12.27 -6.33
N GLN A 119 57.89 -11.19 -5.55
CA GLN A 119 59.13 -10.78 -4.88
C GLN A 119 59.58 -11.79 -3.82
N ALA A 120 58.64 -12.35 -3.05
CA ALA A 120 58.94 -13.41 -2.10
C ALA A 120 59.44 -14.70 -2.79
N GLU A 121 58.81 -15.12 -3.88
CA GLU A 121 59.25 -16.28 -4.67
C GLU A 121 60.65 -16.06 -5.28
N ALA A 122 60.92 -14.87 -5.82
CA ALA A 122 62.22 -14.50 -6.35
C ALA A 122 63.33 -14.48 -5.28
N ALA A 123 63.00 -14.13 -4.03
CA ALA A 123 63.95 -14.14 -2.91
C ALA A 123 64.25 -15.56 -2.40
N VAL A 124 63.32 -16.52 -2.53
CA VAL A 124 63.50 -17.90 -2.09
C VAL A 124 64.33 -18.72 -3.11
N SER A 125 64.18 -18.46 -4.41
CA SER A 125 64.84 -19.23 -5.47
C SER A 125 66.38 -19.27 -5.43
N PRO A 126 67.14 -18.19 -5.11
CA PRO A 126 68.60 -18.25 -5.03
C PRO A 126 69.14 -18.79 -3.68
N ALA A 127 68.33 -18.81 -2.61
CA ALA A 127 68.75 -19.29 -1.30
C ALA A 127 68.82 -20.83 -1.22
N GLU A 128 68.06 -21.54 -2.07
CA GLU A 128 68.02 -23.01 -2.10
C GLU A 128 69.25 -23.64 -2.79
N ALA A 129 70.03 -22.86 -3.55
CA ALA A 129 71.20 -23.36 -4.27
C ALA A 129 72.52 -23.34 -3.47
N ALA A 130 72.56 -22.75 -2.27
CA ALA A 130 73.83 -22.51 -1.55
C ALA A 130 73.85 -22.88 -0.06
N ALA A 131 72.77 -23.41 0.52
CA ALA A 131 72.73 -23.74 1.95
C ALA A 131 72.99 -25.23 2.23
N PRO A 132 74.02 -25.59 3.05
CA PRO A 132 74.10 -26.91 3.67
C PRO A 132 72.93 -27.13 4.67
N PRO A 133 72.58 -28.38 4.99
CA PRO A 133 71.40 -28.72 5.78
C PRO A 133 71.56 -28.24 7.23
N ALA A 134 71.03 -27.06 7.56
CA ALA A 134 70.97 -26.57 8.93
C ALA A 134 69.68 -25.77 9.15
N GLU A 135 68.79 -26.40 9.91
CA GLU A 135 67.78 -25.80 10.79
C GLU A 135 66.81 -24.77 10.18
N ALA A 136 65.70 -25.32 9.66
CA ALA A 136 64.50 -24.63 9.25
C ALA A 136 63.84 -23.86 10.40
N ALA A 137 63.77 -22.53 10.27
CA ALA A 137 62.90 -21.68 11.09
C ALA A 137 61.58 -21.39 10.33
N PRO A 138 60.40 -21.69 10.91
CA PRO A 138 59.12 -21.54 10.23
C PRO A 138 58.60 -20.10 10.33
N ALA A 139 58.72 -19.34 9.24
CA ALA A 139 58.12 -18.01 9.10
C ALA A 139 56.94 -18.05 8.12
N GLN A 140 55.82 -18.63 8.55
CA GLN A 140 54.52 -18.55 7.85
C GLN A 140 53.38 -18.55 8.87
N THR A 141 52.93 -17.37 9.34
CA THR A 141 51.81 -17.26 10.30
C THR A 141 50.71 -16.26 9.91
N ALA A 142 50.84 -15.54 8.78
CA ALA A 142 49.86 -14.50 8.39
C ALA A 142 48.62 -14.94 7.56
N PRO A 143 48.59 -16.04 6.77
CA PRO A 143 47.43 -16.33 5.91
C PRO A 143 46.21 -16.91 6.64
N VAL A 144 46.34 -17.33 7.90
CA VAL A 144 45.26 -18.01 8.63
C VAL A 144 44.18 -17.02 9.11
N ALA A 145 44.55 -15.78 9.44
CA ALA A 145 43.64 -14.81 10.04
C ALA A 145 42.54 -14.32 9.08
N VAL A 146 42.84 -14.17 7.78
CA VAL A 146 41.87 -13.69 6.78
C VAL A 146 40.76 -14.73 6.54
N SER A 147 41.10 -16.03 6.54
CA SER A 147 40.13 -17.10 6.32
C SER A 147 39.07 -17.22 7.41
N ALA A 148 39.38 -16.82 8.66
CA ALA A 148 38.45 -16.87 9.78
C ALA A 148 37.41 -15.75 9.73
N GLU A 149 37.79 -14.57 9.23
CA GLU A 149 36.88 -13.44 9.07
C GLU A 149 35.88 -13.68 7.93
N GLU A 150 36.34 -14.24 6.81
CA GLU A 150 35.46 -14.66 5.70
C GLU A 150 34.44 -15.70 6.14
N GLN A 151 34.85 -16.73 6.90
CA GLN A 151 33.94 -17.73 7.45
C GLN A 151 32.89 -17.11 8.37
N ARG A 152 33.27 -16.13 9.19
CA ARG A 152 32.34 -15.43 10.08
C ARG A 152 31.31 -14.60 9.31
N LEU A 153 31.75 -13.85 8.29
CA LEU A 153 30.85 -13.06 7.44
C LEU A 153 29.89 -13.96 6.65
N GLN A 154 30.38 -15.07 6.11
CA GLN A 154 29.54 -16.04 5.40
C GLN A 154 28.45 -16.62 6.30
N ALA A 155 28.80 -16.99 7.54
CA ALA A 155 27.83 -17.48 8.52
C ALA A 155 26.75 -16.43 8.88
N GLU A 156 27.11 -15.14 8.90
CA GLU A 156 26.15 -14.07 9.13
C GLU A 156 25.19 -13.87 7.95
N ILE A 157 25.69 -13.96 6.72
CA ILE A 157 24.87 -13.92 5.49
C ILE A 157 23.86 -15.07 5.51
N ASP A 158 24.32 -16.29 5.80
CA ASP A 158 23.46 -17.48 5.83
C ASP A 158 22.37 -17.36 6.91
N ARG A 159 22.72 -16.84 8.09
CA ARG A 159 21.76 -16.54 9.16
C ARG A 159 20.71 -15.53 8.71
N LYS A 160 21.11 -14.44 8.05
CA LYS A 160 20.20 -13.40 7.57
C LYS A 160 19.30 -13.90 6.44
N LYS A 161 19.83 -14.73 5.56
CA LYS A 161 19.05 -15.40 4.51
C LYS A 161 17.96 -16.29 5.11
N ALA A 162 18.29 -17.11 6.11
CA ALA A 162 17.32 -17.93 6.82
C ALA A 162 16.24 -17.08 7.54
N GLU A 163 16.62 -15.94 8.13
CA GLU A 163 15.67 -14.99 8.74
C GLU A 163 14.68 -14.43 7.71
N LEU A 164 15.17 -14.04 6.52
CA LEU A 164 14.33 -13.53 5.43
C LEU A 164 13.38 -14.59 4.88
N GLU A 165 13.85 -15.82 4.67
CA GLU A 165 13.01 -16.94 4.24
C GLU A 165 11.91 -17.26 5.26
N GLN A 166 12.23 -17.19 6.57
CA GLN A 166 11.23 -17.38 7.62
C GLN A 166 10.18 -16.26 7.62
N ARG A 167 10.59 -15.00 7.41
CA ARG A 167 9.66 -13.87 7.28
C ARG A 167 8.73 -14.04 6.07
N GLN A 168 9.27 -14.42 4.92
CA GLN A 168 8.48 -14.66 3.72
C GLN A 168 7.46 -15.78 3.91
N LYS A 169 7.84 -16.89 4.56
CA LYS A 169 6.91 -17.98 4.89
C LYS A 169 5.76 -17.53 5.80
N LYS A 170 6.03 -16.64 6.77
CA LYS A 170 4.98 -16.05 7.63
C LYS A 170 4.05 -15.14 6.84
N ILE A 171 4.58 -14.31 5.96
CA ILE A 171 3.76 -13.40 5.12
C ILE A 171 2.89 -14.23 4.17
N ALA A 172 3.42 -15.31 3.61
CA ALA A 172 2.67 -16.20 2.72
C ALA A 172 1.48 -16.90 3.40
N SER A 173 1.45 -16.97 4.74
CA SER A 173 0.32 -17.53 5.49
C SER A 173 -0.74 -16.49 5.88
N PHE A 174 -0.61 -15.25 5.41
CA PHE A 174 -1.57 -14.17 5.69
C PHE A 174 -2.90 -14.41 4.97
N CYS A 175 -4.00 -14.17 5.68
CA CYS A 175 -5.37 -14.36 5.17
C CYS A 175 -6.09 -13.02 5.02
N ASP A 176 -6.13 -12.46 3.81
CA ASP A 176 -6.72 -11.14 3.52
C ASP A 176 -8.20 -11.02 3.92
N TRP A 177 -8.97 -12.10 3.74
CA TRP A 177 -10.42 -12.15 3.99
C TRP A 177 -10.80 -12.63 5.39
N CYS A 178 -9.83 -12.99 6.24
CA CYS A 178 -10.12 -13.39 7.60
C CYS A 178 -10.64 -12.21 8.43
N SER A 179 -11.49 -12.51 9.41
CA SER A 179 -11.97 -11.50 10.37
C SER A 179 -10.80 -11.05 11.26
N PHE A 180 -10.67 -9.74 11.41
CA PHE A 180 -9.76 -9.08 12.34
C PHE A 180 -10.57 -8.52 13.51
N ASN A 181 -10.16 -8.82 14.74
CA ASN A 181 -10.76 -8.30 15.95
C ASN A 181 -9.69 -7.90 16.98
N HIS A 182 -9.43 -6.59 17.08
CA HIS A 182 -8.49 -6.03 18.05
C HIS A 182 -9.00 -4.70 18.59
N GLY A 183 -9.01 -4.54 19.92
CA GLY A 183 -9.42 -3.27 20.56
C GLY A 183 -10.87 -2.85 20.27
N GLY A 184 -11.78 -3.80 20.02
CA GLY A 184 -13.18 -3.53 19.67
C GLY A 184 -13.41 -3.15 18.20
N LEU A 185 -12.35 -3.06 17.38
CA LEU A 185 -12.46 -2.88 15.94
C LEU A 185 -12.70 -4.23 15.26
N GLN A 186 -13.80 -4.37 14.53
CA GLN A 186 -14.11 -5.53 13.71
C GLN A 186 -14.01 -5.16 12.22
N THR A 187 -13.10 -5.80 11.50
CA THR A 187 -12.87 -5.59 10.05
C THR A 187 -12.26 -6.86 9.43
N THR A 188 -11.75 -6.80 8.20
CA THR A 188 -10.94 -7.88 7.60
C THR A 188 -9.44 -7.62 7.77
N CYS A 189 -8.64 -8.67 7.85
CA CYS A 189 -7.19 -8.55 7.97
C CYS A 189 -6.59 -7.74 6.80
N GLY A 190 -7.07 -7.96 5.57
CA GLY A 190 -6.65 -7.22 4.38
C GLY A 190 -7.00 -5.73 4.46
N ALA A 191 -8.22 -5.37 4.89
CA ALA A 191 -8.60 -3.98 5.08
C ALA A 191 -7.74 -3.28 6.15
N ARG A 192 -7.36 -4.00 7.21
CA ARG A 192 -6.46 -3.46 8.23
C ARG A 192 -5.03 -3.27 7.70
N ARG A 193 -4.51 -4.22 6.90
CA ARG A 193 -3.22 -4.10 6.21
C ARG A 193 -3.21 -2.85 5.32
N ASP A 194 -4.21 -2.72 4.46
CA ASP A 194 -4.31 -1.60 3.51
C ASP A 194 -4.42 -0.27 4.25
N TYR A 195 -5.17 -0.21 5.36
CA TYR A 195 -5.23 0.96 6.23
C TYR A 195 -3.85 1.39 6.75
N LEU A 196 -2.98 0.45 7.14
CA LEU A 196 -1.63 0.78 7.60
C LEU A 196 -0.75 1.32 6.48
N ILE A 197 -0.83 0.71 5.30
CA ILE A 197 -0.09 1.17 4.12
C ILE A 197 -0.55 2.59 3.74
N ASP A 198 -1.86 2.81 3.63
CA ASP A 198 -2.43 4.06 3.14
C ASP A 198 -2.29 5.23 4.13
N ASN A 199 -2.34 4.96 5.44
CA ASN A 199 -2.35 6.03 6.46
C ASN A 199 -1.02 6.22 7.18
N TYR A 200 -0.18 5.19 7.26
CA TYR A 200 1.12 5.25 7.96
C TYR A 200 2.32 5.08 7.03
N GLY A 201 2.11 4.70 5.77
CA GLY A 201 3.20 4.50 4.80
C GLY A 201 4.05 3.27 5.10
N ASP A 202 3.53 2.33 5.88
CA ASP A 202 4.21 1.07 6.17
C ASP A 202 4.43 0.25 4.90
N SER A 203 5.54 -0.50 4.84
CA SER A 203 5.74 -1.46 3.76
C SER A 203 4.68 -2.57 3.83
N PRO A 204 4.25 -3.15 2.69
CA PRO A 204 3.25 -4.21 2.69
C PRO A 204 3.60 -5.39 3.61
N GLU A 205 4.88 -5.76 3.68
CA GLU A 205 5.39 -6.82 4.54
C GLU A 205 5.31 -6.45 6.03
N ALA A 206 5.68 -5.22 6.38
CA ALA A 206 5.62 -4.72 7.75
C ALA A 206 4.16 -4.64 8.24
N ALA A 207 3.26 -4.12 7.40
CA ALA A 207 1.83 -4.04 7.69
C ALA A 207 1.22 -5.43 7.92
N VAL A 208 1.52 -6.42 7.08
CA VAL A 208 1.06 -7.80 7.25
C VAL A 208 1.53 -8.38 8.59
N LEU A 209 2.83 -8.25 8.90
CA LEU A 209 3.40 -8.77 10.15
C LEU A 209 2.81 -8.06 11.38
N ALA A 210 2.53 -6.76 11.30
CA ALA A 210 1.87 -6.01 12.36
C ALA A 210 0.44 -6.52 12.61
N VAL A 211 -0.34 -6.70 11.54
CA VAL A 211 -1.72 -7.23 11.63
C VAL A 211 -1.73 -8.64 12.21
N MET A 212 -0.84 -9.52 11.75
CA MET A 212 -0.70 -10.88 12.31
C MET A 212 -0.26 -10.89 13.78
N GLY A 213 0.53 -9.88 14.20
CA GLY A 213 0.94 -9.71 15.59
C GLY A 213 -0.19 -9.21 16.49
N TRP A 214 -1.12 -8.41 15.95
CA TRP A 214 -2.28 -7.91 16.68
C TRP A 214 -3.41 -8.92 16.79
N ASP A 215 -3.65 -9.69 15.72
CA ASP A 215 -4.64 -10.75 15.68
C ASP A 215 -4.07 -12.00 14.99
N PRO A 216 -3.71 -13.04 15.77
CA PRO A 216 -3.21 -14.30 15.22
C PRO A 216 -4.18 -15.01 14.26
N ALA A 217 -5.49 -14.69 14.28
CA ALA A 217 -6.45 -15.26 13.33
C ALA A 217 -6.09 -14.93 11.87
N CYS A 218 -5.42 -13.81 11.64
CA CYS A 218 -4.94 -13.38 10.32
C CYS A 218 -3.78 -14.22 9.76
N SER A 219 -3.21 -15.14 10.55
CA SER A 219 -2.11 -16.02 10.14
C SER A 219 -2.54 -17.41 9.65
N SER A 220 -3.85 -17.68 9.63
CA SER A 220 -4.39 -19.01 9.30
C SER A 220 -4.77 -19.12 7.82
N ILE A 221 -4.11 -20.03 7.10
CA ILE A 221 -4.55 -20.45 5.77
C ILE A 221 -5.83 -21.28 5.97
N LYS A 222 -6.99 -20.63 5.88
CA LYS A 222 -8.25 -21.33 5.63
C LYS A 222 -8.34 -21.59 4.14
N ASN A 223 -7.63 -22.62 3.68
CA ASN A 223 -7.93 -23.28 2.40
C ASN A 223 -9.18 -24.13 2.58
#